data_AF-R9KK24-F1
#
_entry.id   AF-R9KK24-F1
#
_cell.length_a   1.000
_cell.length_b   1.000
_cell.length_c   1.000
_cell.angle_alpha   90.00
_cell.angle_beta   90.00
_cell.angle_gamma   90.00
#
_symmetry.space_group_name_H-M   'P 1'
#
loop_
_entity.id
_entity.type
_entity.pdbx_description
1 polymer ?
#
loop_
_entity_poly.entity_id
_entity_poly.type
_entity_poly.pdbx_seq_one_letter_code
_entity_poly.pdbx_strand_id
1 'polypeptide(L)'
;MELKVVTNQDKEFVMGIDKHIDDTGFADRVHTKSGYVIWEEKQRIGIMSHCFLWNQFPFLNFLFVKEEYRGSGFGKQAVLCWETKMRQQGYRMTLISTQADEGAQHMYRKLGYIDCGGLVLHDTPFDQPMELFFRKVLQEVNL
;
A
#
# COMPACT_ATOMS: atom_id res chain seq x y z
N MET A 1 9.53 -4.82 13.18
CA MET A 1 8.85 -4.92 11.87
C MET A 1 9.84 -4.92 10.71
N GLU A 2 9.66 -5.85 9.78
CA GLU A 2 10.38 -5.89 8.49
C GLU A 2 9.39 -5.91 7.31
N LEU A 3 9.70 -5.13 6.27
CA LEU A 3 8.94 -5.12 5.02
C LEU A 3 9.73 -5.86 3.93
N LYS A 4 9.30 -7.08 3.60
CA LYS A 4 9.99 -7.96 2.64
C LYS A 4 9.20 -8.07 1.35
N VAL A 5 9.90 -8.09 0.21
CA VAL A 5 9.26 -8.33 -1.10
C VAL A 5 8.63 -9.73 -1.08
N VAL A 6 7.42 -9.86 -1.63
CA VAL A 6 6.77 -11.18 -1.75
C VAL A 6 7.59 -12.13 -2.60
N THR A 7 7.60 -13.39 -2.18
CA THR A 7 8.19 -14.51 -2.92
C THR A 7 7.12 -15.57 -3.17
N ASN A 8 7.43 -16.56 -4.01
CA ASN A 8 6.51 -17.69 -4.24
C ASN A 8 6.12 -18.45 -2.95
N GLN A 9 6.94 -18.39 -1.91
CA GLN A 9 6.64 -19.00 -0.60
C GLN A 9 5.57 -18.26 0.19
N ASP A 10 5.20 -17.05 -0.24
CA ASP A 10 4.19 -16.22 0.41
C ASP A 10 2.81 -16.32 -0.26
N LYS A 11 2.67 -17.12 -1.33
CA LYS A 11 1.45 -17.20 -2.17
C LYS A 11 0.19 -17.44 -1.35
N GLU A 12 0.17 -18.50 -0.54
CA GLU A 12 -0.98 -18.85 0.28
C GLU A 12 -1.35 -17.74 1.27
N PHE A 13 -0.35 -17.09 1.87
CA PHE A 13 -0.59 -16.00 2.82
C PHE A 13 -1.15 -14.76 2.14
N VAL A 14 -0.57 -14.36 1.01
CA VAL A 14 -0.98 -13.16 0.26
C VAL A 14 -2.37 -13.34 -0.33
N MET A 15 -2.63 -14.44 -1.06
CA MET A 15 -3.94 -14.72 -1.66
C MET A 15 -4.98 -15.16 -0.61
N GLY A 16 -4.53 -15.54 0.59
CA GLY A 16 -5.37 -15.69 1.77
C GLY A 16 -6.04 -14.38 2.19
N ILE A 17 -5.36 -13.25 2.00
CA ILE A 17 -5.80 -11.90 2.40
C ILE A 17 -6.39 -11.14 1.21
N ASP A 18 -5.64 -11.01 0.12
CA ASP A 18 -6.05 -10.27 -1.07
C ASP A 18 -6.82 -11.19 -2.03
N LYS A 19 -8.14 -11.06 -2.01
CA LYS A 19 -9.06 -11.84 -2.86
C LYS A 19 -9.28 -11.22 -4.24
N HIS A 20 -8.67 -10.07 -4.53
CA HIS A 20 -8.82 -9.37 -5.80
C HIS A 20 -7.81 -9.79 -6.86
N ILE A 21 -6.86 -10.66 -6.52
CA ILE A 21 -5.86 -11.17 -7.44
C ILE A 21 -6.02 -12.67 -7.69
N ASP A 22 -5.69 -13.07 -8.91
CA ASP A 22 -5.52 -14.46 -9.30
C ASP A 22 -4.03 -14.85 -9.32
N ASP A 23 -3.74 -16.04 -9.84
CA ASP A 23 -2.38 -16.56 -9.93
C ASP A 23 -1.46 -15.70 -10.82
N THR A 24 -2.01 -15.11 -11.88
CA THR A 24 -1.28 -14.20 -12.76
C THR A 24 -0.93 -12.92 -12.01
N GLY A 25 -1.91 -12.30 -11.36
CA GLY A 25 -1.70 -11.09 -10.56
C GLY A 25 -0.72 -11.30 -9.42
N PHE A 26 -0.71 -12.49 -8.80
CA PHE A 26 0.31 -12.84 -7.81
C PHE A 26 1.71 -12.97 -8.44
N ALA A 27 1.83 -13.69 -9.56
CA ALA A 27 3.10 -13.87 -10.25
C ALA A 27 3.70 -12.52 -10.69
N ASP A 28 2.87 -11.60 -11.19
CA ASP A 28 3.29 -10.25 -11.55
C ASP A 28 3.84 -9.48 -10.35
N ARG A 29 3.23 -9.60 -9.18
CA ARG A 29 3.72 -8.95 -7.95
C ARG A 29 5.09 -9.46 -7.52
N VAL A 30 5.35 -10.76 -7.68
CA VAL A 30 6.67 -11.36 -7.43
C VAL A 30 7.68 -10.87 -8.46
N HIS A 31 7.33 -10.91 -9.75
CA HIS A 31 8.22 -10.53 -10.84
C HIS A 31 8.62 -9.05 -10.79
N THR A 32 7.63 -8.16 -10.64
CA THR A 32 7.82 -6.71 -10.62
C THR A 32 8.28 -6.17 -9.27
N LYS A 33 8.37 -7.03 -8.24
CA LYS A 33 8.68 -6.66 -6.84
C LYS A 33 7.72 -5.60 -6.29
N SER A 34 6.45 -5.68 -6.70
CA SER A 34 5.41 -4.71 -6.36
C SER A 34 4.56 -5.10 -5.14
N GLY A 35 4.69 -6.34 -4.67
CA GLY A 35 4.11 -6.82 -3.42
C GLY A 35 5.11 -6.92 -2.27
N TYR A 36 4.62 -6.77 -1.05
CA TYR A 36 5.37 -6.92 0.19
C TYR A 36 4.57 -7.70 1.24
N VAL A 37 5.29 -8.46 2.07
CA VAL A 37 4.80 -9.02 3.32
C VAL A 37 5.34 -8.18 4.48
N ILE A 38 4.46 -7.85 5.42
CA ILE A 38 4.79 -7.18 6.67
C ILE A 38 5.05 -8.25 7.72
N TRP A 39 6.27 -8.25 8.26
CA TRP A 39 6.71 -9.20 9.27
C TRP A 39 6.86 -8.51 10.62
N GLU A 40 6.41 -9.18 11.67
CA GLU A 40 6.84 -8.88 13.03
C GLU A 40 7.54 -10.11 13.60
N GLU A 41 8.81 -9.94 13.94
CA GLU A 41 9.74 -11.03 14.23
C GLU A 41 9.70 -12.15 13.16
N LYS A 42 9.15 -13.32 13.50
CA LYS A 42 9.01 -14.48 12.61
C LYS A 42 7.60 -14.67 12.05
N GLN A 43 6.69 -13.74 12.33
CA GLN A 43 5.28 -13.86 11.97
C GLN A 43 4.91 -12.92 10.83
N ARG A 44 4.16 -13.45 9.85
CA ARG A 44 3.53 -12.65 8.80
C ARG A 44 2.26 -12.00 9.36
N ILE A 45 2.25 -10.67 9.44
CA ILE A 45 1.18 -9.89 10.09
C ILE A 45 0.37 -9.03 9.13
N GLY A 46 0.77 -8.96 7.86
CA GLY A 46 0.08 -8.14 6.88
C GLY A 46 0.72 -8.19 5.50
N ILE A 47 0.09 -7.52 4.55
CA ILE A 47 0.58 -7.39 3.18
C ILE A 47 0.42 -5.95 2.71
N MET A 48 1.21 -5.59 1.71
CA MET A 48 1.13 -4.29 1.07
C MET A 48 1.49 -4.46 -0.40
N SER A 49 0.81 -3.74 -1.29
CA SER A 49 1.13 -3.75 -2.72
C SER A 49 1.03 -2.35 -3.32
N HIS A 50 1.79 -2.12 -4.38
CA HIS A 50 1.75 -0.88 -5.14
C HIS A 50 1.69 -1.17 -6.63
N CYS A 51 1.27 -0.18 -7.41
CA CYS A 51 1.41 -0.16 -8.86
C CYS A 51 1.99 1.20 -9.28
N PHE A 52 2.13 1.42 -10.59
CA PHE A 52 2.54 2.71 -11.14
C PHE A 52 1.38 3.37 -11.87
N LEU A 53 0.76 4.36 -11.23
CA LEU A 53 -0.30 5.14 -11.84
C LEU A 53 0.27 5.93 -13.03
N TRP A 54 -0.35 5.75 -14.20
CA TRP A 54 0.11 6.28 -15.50
C TRP A 54 1.56 5.94 -15.84
N ASN A 55 2.07 4.79 -15.35
CA ASN A 55 3.46 4.37 -15.50
C ASN A 55 4.49 5.38 -14.94
N GLN A 56 4.06 6.33 -14.11
CA GLN A 56 4.89 7.44 -13.65
C GLN A 56 4.96 7.51 -12.13
N PHE A 57 3.83 7.38 -11.45
CA PHE A 57 3.75 7.65 -10.02
C PHE A 57 3.57 6.35 -9.23
N PRO A 58 4.46 6.03 -8.28
CA PRO A 58 4.22 4.93 -7.36
C PRO A 58 2.93 5.18 -6.58
N PHE A 59 2.01 4.24 -6.68
CA PHE A 59 0.68 4.30 -6.09
C PHE A 59 0.50 3.12 -5.14
N LEU A 60 0.38 3.39 -3.84
CA LEU A 60 0.07 2.34 -2.88
C LEU A 60 -1.37 1.89 -3.08
N ASN A 61 -1.52 0.67 -3.58
CA ASN A 61 -2.79 0.13 -4.03
C ASN A 61 -3.51 -0.65 -2.91
N PHE A 62 -2.75 -1.27 -2.01
CA PHE A 62 -3.31 -2.06 -0.93
C PHE A 62 -2.40 -2.06 0.28
N LEU A 63 -2.98 -1.91 1.47
CA LEU A 63 -2.30 -2.07 2.75
C LEU A 63 -3.25 -2.80 3.71
N PHE A 64 -2.82 -3.96 4.17
CA PHE A 64 -3.56 -4.74 5.15
C PHE A 64 -2.67 -5.15 6.30
N VAL A 65 -3.15 -4.96 7.52
CA VAL A 65 -2.57 -5.50 8.75
C VAL A 65 -3.66 -6.31 9.45
N LYS A 66 -3.31 -7.52 9.90
CA LYS A 66 -4.17 -8.38 10.71
C LYS A 66 -4.72 -7.63 11.92
N GLU A 67 -5.97 -7.90 12.26
CA GLU A 67 -6.72 -7.12 13.24
C GLU A 67 -6.04 -7.06 14.62
N GLU A 68 -5.52 -8.19 15.08
CA GLU A 68 -4.82 -8.33 16.36
C GLU A 68 -3.49 -7.55 16.44
N TYR A 69 -2.98 -7.06 15.31
CA TYR A 69 -1.78 -6.22 15.22
C TYR A 69 -2.11 -4.74 14.91
N ARG A 70 -3.39 -4.37 14.74
CA ARG A 70 -3.79 -2.98 14.50
C ARG A 70 -3.64 -2.15 15.78
N GLY A 71 -3.52 -0.84 15.62
CA GLY A 71 -3.25 0.08 16.75
C GLY A 71 -1.79 0.12 17.21
N SER A 72 -0.96 -0.86 16.85
CA SER A 72 0.46 -0.96 17.24
C SER A 72 1.44 -0.23 16.30
N GLY A 73 0.94 0.53 15.32
CA GLY A 73 1.75 1.35 14.42
C GLY A 73 2.39 0.63 13.23
N PHE A 74 2.13 -0.67 13.00
CA PHE A 74 2.72 -1.41 11.88
C PHE A 74 2.36 -0.86 10.50
N GLY A 75 1.11 -0.44 10.29
CA GLY A 75 0.70 0.19 9.03
C GLY A 75 1.51 1.45 8.72
N LYS A 76 1.71 2.31 9.73
CA LYS A 76 2.55 3.51 9.63
C LYS A 76 3.98 3.15 9.26
N GLN A 77 4.58 2.17 9.95
CA GLN A 77 5.95 1.75 9.68
C GLN A 77 6.10 1.16 8.27
N ALA A 78 5.13 0.37 7.79
CA ALA A 78 5.13 -0.21 6.46
C ALA A 78 5.13 0.88 5.36
N VAL A 79 4.27 1.89 5.49
CA VAL A 79 4.23 3.04 4.57
C VAL A 79 5.56 3.79 4.55
N LEU A 80 6.16 4.09 5.72
CA LEU A 80 7.46 4.78 5.80
C LEU A 80 8.60 3.97 5.17
N CYS A 81 8.62 2.65 5.37
CA CYS A 81 9.58 1.76 4.71
C CYS A 81 9.42 1.78 3.19
N TRP A 82 8.19 1.77 2.69
CA TRP A 82 7.91 1.85 1.26
C TRP A 82 8.28 3.21 0.65
N GLU A 83 7.93 4.32 1.30
CA GLU A 83 8.36 5.66 0.90
C GLU A 83 9.88 5.75 0.77
N THR A 84 10.62 5.16 1.70
CA THR A 84 12.08 5.10 1.64
C THR A 84 12.56 4.32 0.41
N LYS A 85 11.94 3.18 0.10
CA LYS A 85 12.26 2.39 -1.11
C LYS A 85 11.95 3.17 -2.39
N MET A 86 10.81 3.85 -2.47
CA MET A 86 10.43 4.66 -3.64
C MET A 86 11.42 5.82 -3.84
N ARG A 87 11.79 6.50 -2.76
CA ARG A 87 12.81 7.54 -2.80
C ARG A 87 14.18 7.01 -3.26
N GLN A 88 14.61 5.86 -2.76
CA GLN A 88 15.88 5.21 -3.17
C GLN A 88 15.88 4.82 -4.66
N GLN A 89 14.71 4.63 -5.26
CA GLN A 89 14.56 4.39 -6.70
C GLN A 89 14.47 5.68 -7.53
N GLY A 90 14.57 6.86 -6.90
CA GLY A 90 14.55 8.16 -7.57
C GLY A 90 13.17 8.80 -7.71
N TYR A 91 12.11 8.18 -7.17
CA TYR A 91 10.78 8.78 -7.19
C TYR A 91 10.70 9.97 -6.21
N ARG A 92 10.08 11.06 -6.68
CA ARG A 92 9.95 12.33 -5.92
C ARG A 92 8.60 12.48 -5.24
N MET A 93 7.65 11.61 -5.54
CA MET A 93 6.29 11.67 -5.01
C MET A 93 5.70 10.26 -4.99
N THR A 94 4.83 10.00 -4.02
CA THR A 94 3.97 8.81 -3.96
C THR A 94 2.51 9.23 -3.89
N LEU A 95 1.64 8.37 -4.39
CA LEU A 95 0.20 8.47 -4.22
C LEU A 95 -0.33 7.26 -3.44
N ILE A 96 -1.45 7.46 -2.76
CA ILE A 96 -2.19 6.44 -2.02
C ILE A 96 -3.68 6.77 -2.15
N SER A 97 -4.55 5.76 -2.13
CA SER A 97 -5.98 5.97 -1.92
C SER A 97 -6.55 5.13 -0.77
N THR A 98 -7.76 5.49 -0.32
CA THR A 98 -8.57 4.76 0.65
C THR A 98 -10.03 5.22 0.52
N GLN A 99 -10.99 4.40 0.92
CA GLN A 99 -12.39 4.83 0.92
C GLN A 99 -12.63 5.89 2.00
N ALA A 100 -13.58 6.80 1.75
CA ALA A 100 -13.86 7.94 2.63
C ALA A 100 -14.40 7.56 4.01
N ASP A 101 -14.89 6.33 4.19
CA ASP A 101 -15.35 5.77 5.46
C ASP A 101 -14.29 4.88 6.16
N GLU A 102 -13.15 4.64 5.53
CA GLU A 102 -12.04 3.93 6.15
C GLU A 102 -11.23 4.85 7.07
N GLY A 103 -10.85 4.33 8.24
CA GLY A 103 -10.04 5.07 9.22
C GLY A 103 -8.59 5.34 8.77
N ALA A 104 -8.10 4.62 7.75
CA ALA A 104 -6.71 4.74 7.26
C ALA A 104 -6.39 6.16 6.77
N GLN A 105 -7.37 6.89 6.24
CA GLN A 105 -7.24 8.29 5.81
C GLN A 105 -6.61 9.19 6.89
N HIS A 106 -6.92 8.96 8.17
CA HIS A 106 -6.38 9.78 9.27
C HIS A 106 -4.90 9.50 9.50
N MET A 107 -4.47 8.24 9.32
CA MET A 107 -3.06 7.87 9.38
C MET A 107 -2.29 8.50 8.22
N TYR A 108 -2.81 8.45 7.00
CA TYR A 108 -2.16 9.05 5.84
C TYR A 108 -1.99 10.57 6.01
N ARG A 109 -3.03 11.29 6.44
CA ARG A 109 -2.91 12.74 6.72
C ARG A 109 -1.88 13.05 7.80
N LYS A 110 -1.83 12.26 8.90
CA LYS A 110 -0.78 12.37 9.94
C LYS A 110 0.63 12.08 9.42
N LEU A 111 0.75 11.28 8.35
CA LEU A 111 2.01 11.01 7.65
C LEU A 111 2.41 12.11 6.66
N GLY A 112 1.62 13.18 6.52
CA GLY A 112 1.89 14.31 5.63
C GLY A 112 1.37 14.12 4.20
N TYR A 113 0.51 13.11 3.97
CA TYR A 113 -0.24 13.03 2.73
C TYR A 113 -1.30 14.13 2.67
N ILE A 114 -1.47 14.70 1.49
CA ILE A 114 -2.46 15.77 1.23
C ILE A 114 -3.43 15.27 0.18
N ASP A 115 -4.72 15.49 0.41
CA ASP A 115 -5.80 15.20 -0.52
C ASP A 115 -5.53 15.82 -1.90
N CYS A 116 -5.71 15.05 -2.97
CA CYS A 116 -5.45 15.50 -4.34
C CYS A 116 -6.47 15.00 -5.37
N GLY A 117 -7.58 14.40 -4.94
CA GLY A 117 -8.66 13.97 -5.82
C GLY A 117 -9.59 12.97 -5.15
N GLY A 118 -10.61 12.52 -5.90
CA GLY A 118 -11.50 11.45 -5.49
C GLY A 118 -12.12 10.74 -6.69
N LEU A 119 -12.46 9.46 -6.52
CA LEU A 119 -13.23 8.68 -7.48
C LEU A 119 -14.58 8.31 -6.87
N VAL A 120 -15.65 8.65 -7.57
CA VAL A 120 -17.03 8.36 -7.18
C VAL A 120 -17.58 7.31 -8.13
N LEU A 121 -18.02 6.18 -7.59
CA LEU A 121 -18.57 5.05 -8.35
C LEU A 121 -20.08 4.89 -8.13
N HIS A 122 -20.82 6.00 -8.01
CA HIS A 122 -22.25 6.00 -7.74
C HIS A 122 -23.07 5.51 -8.95
N ASP A 123 -24.14 4.75 -8.68
CA ASP A 123 -25.02 4.13 -9.67
C ASP A 123 -24.27 3.17 -10.63
N THR A 124 -23.32 2.42 -10.07
CA THR A 124 -22.55 1.39 -10.78
C THR A 124 -22.67 0.02 -10.10
N PRO A 125 -22.31 -1.08 -10.78
CA PRO A 125 -22.18 -2.40 -10.12
C PRO A 125 -21.12 -2.47 -9.01
N PHE A 126 -20.34 -1.40 -8.82
CA PHE A 126 -19.23 -1.29 -7.87
C PHE A 126 -19.42 -0.09 -6.92
N ASP A 127 -20.68 0.23 -6.59
CA ASP A 127 -21.03 1.27 -5.63
C ASP A 127 -20.22 1.11 -4.34
N GLN A 128 -19.55 2.20 -3.97
CA GLN A 128 -18.74 2.30 -2.76
C GLN A 128 -18.67 3.77 -2.30
N PRO A 129 -18.30 4.01 -1.03
CA PRO A 129 -17.90 5.35 -0.59
C PRO A 129 -16.82 5.92 -1.51
N MET A 130 -16.78 7.25 -1.64
CA MET A 130 -15.80 7.92 -2.48
C MET A 130 -14.37 7.46 -2.13
N GLU A 131 -13.63 7.03 -3.15
CA GLU A 131 -12.21 6.72 -3.00
C GLU A 131 -11.44 8.03 -2.94
N LEU A 132 -10.81 8.33 -1.80
CA LEU A 132 -10.00 9.52 -1.59
C LEU A 132 -8.58 9.30 -2.12
N PHE A 133 -8.08 10.18 -2.97
CA PHE A 133 -6.69 10.15 -3.44
C PHE A 133 -5.83 11.14 -2.68
N PHE A 134 -4.63 10.70 -2.31
CA PHE A 134 -3.65 11.51 -1.64
C PHE A 134 -2.30 11.48 -2.35
N ARG A 135 -1.55 12.57 -2.20
CA ARG A 135 -0.17 12.69 -2.67
C ARG A 135 0.78 13.18 -1.58
N LYS A 136 2.00 12.66 -1.59
CA LYS A 136 3.09 13.11 -0.73
C LYS A 136 4.36 13.29 -1.54
N VAL A 137 4.94 14.49 -1.47
CA VAL A 137 6.27 14.75 -2.02
C VAL A 137 7.30 14.11 -1.08
N LEU A 138 8.18 13.29 -1.63
CA LEU A 138 9.28 12.67 -0.90
C LEU A 138 10.44 13.66 -0.86
N GLN A 139 10.75 14.19 0.33
CA GLN A 139 11.87 15.11 0.50
C GLN A 139 13.20 14.39 0.21
N GLU A 140 14.12 15.11 -0.44
CA GLU A 140 15.49 14.64 -0.62
C GLU A 140 16.15 14.48 0.76
N VAL A 141 16.96 13.42 0.91
CA VAL A 141 17.91 13.38 2.03
C VAL A 141 19.01 14.35 1.64
N ASN A 142 19.13 15.47 2.35
CA ASN A 142 20.39 16.22 2.33
C ASN A 142 21.46 15.25 2.89
N LEU A 143 22.27 14.69 1.99
CA LEU A 143 23.46 13.90 2.34
C LEU A 143 24.56 14.83 2.85
#